data_AF-A0A2U2EI97-F1
#
_entry.id   AF-A0A2U2EI97-F1
#
_cell.length_a   1.000
_cell.length_b   1.000
_cell.length_c   1.000
_cell.angle_alpha   90.00
_cell.angle_beta   90.00
_cell.angle_gamma   90.00
#
_symmetry.space_group_name_H-M   'P 1'
#
loop_
_entity.id
_entity.type
_entity.pdbx_description
1 polymer ?
#
loop_
_entity_poly.entity_id
_entity_poly.type
_entity_poly.pdbx_seq_one_letter_code
_entity_poly.pdbx_strand_id
1 'polypeptide(L)'
;MKIEDVIEKFNTTPFLFLGSGVTRRYYNLPDWRGLLKHFAYEIKTDDFIYSAYENKASKEENPEGLLPKVAEMIQIDYDEKWFRDPSIRTLNDDMLAKVKEGLSPFKAEIATYIKNNSIVVEEYESEIEMLAKLSEKNIAGVITTNYDDFVENNFNGYTKYVGQRQLVFSAIQGIAEIFKIHGSIEEPGSLIINEQDYIDFDKRSPYLAAKLMTIFMEYPIIFMGYSISDTNIQKIIKSIIDCLDVQQLKMLEDRFVFVEYQPGKVGSEVTPYTIMIDDKPLAMTKIVVEDFKLIYKALEGKKSKLPVRILRRFKQELYDFTVTNMPTASMRVASIEDDRVKDEEFVMAIGKFSDYGLRGLHGLKADEWYRNIVIQDIEFSADDLLKYAFDDLIKQNSGRLPVNKYLSEATGEYPECVELAEKQNFDSIISATIKKNRNKLGVYKSVKQIWENEKMFIERATYLIAHLEEQDIDIQELENVLKEIFEHDVNVLQNSKPAIRTNVRRLIMIYDYLKWGNKRTS
;
A
#
# COMPACT_ATOMS: atom_id res chain seq x y z
N MET A 1 -27.51 22.27 20.50
CA MET A 1 -26.66 21.89 19.36
C MET A 1 -27.04 20.48 18.97
N LYS A 2 -27.21 20.20 17.69
CA LYS A 2 -27.43 18.85 17.17
C LYS A 2 -26.09 18.24 16.74
N ILE A 3 -26.06 16.93 16.48
CA ILE A 3 -24.84 16.26 16.01
C ILE A 3 -24.43 16.83 14.65
N GLU A 4 -25.38 17.11 13.78
CA GLU A 4 -25.16 17.66 12.44
C GLU A 4 -24.40 19.00 12.50
N ASP A 5 -24.75 19.88 13.45
CA ASP A 5 -24.07 21.16 13.66
C ASP A 5 -22.58 21.01 13.99
N VAL A 6 -22.18 19.88 14.60
CA VAL A 6 -20.78 19.56 14.92
C VAL A 6 -20.06 19.06 13.67
N ILE A 7 -20.68 18.12 12.96
CA ILE A 7 -20.09 17.49 11.77
C ILE A 7 -19.95 18.49 10.61
N GLU A 8 -20.87 19.44 10.44
CA GLU A 8 -20.80 20.49 9.42
C GLU A 8 -19.58 21.41 9.59
N LYS A 9 -19.09 21.59 10.82
CA LYS A 9 -17.91 22.41 11.12
C LYS A 9 -16.60 21.73 10.75
N PHE A 10 -16.61 20.42 10.54
CA PHE A 10 -15.41 19.70 10.15
C PHE A 10 -14.86 20.25 8.84
N ASN A 11 -13.56 20.45 8.76
CA ASN A 11 -12.89 20.86 7.53
C ASN A 11 -12.77 19.67 6.55
N THR A 12 -12.48 18.47 7.06
CA THR A 12 -12.26 17.23 6.29
C THR A 12 -13.15 16.09 6.79
N THR A 13 -13.06 14.90 6.19
CA THR A 13 -13.68 13.69 6.75
C THR A 13 -12.90 13.26 8.01
N PRO A 14 -13.58 12.85 9.10
CA PRO A 14 -12.91 12.57 10.37
C PRO A 14 -12.10 11.27 10.36
N PHE A 15 -11.17 11.19 11.29
CA PHE A 15 -10.64 9.93 11.80
C PHE A 15 -11.52 9.42 12.94
N LEU A 16 -11.66 8.10 13.04
CA LEU A 16 -12.25 7.47 14.21
C LEU A 16 -11.15 6.99 15.15
N PHE A 17 -11.26 7.30 16.44
CA PHE A 17 -10.45 6.70 17.48
C PHE A 17 -11.32 5.70 18.26
N LEU A 18 -11.19 4.42 17.95
CA LEU A 18 -12.04 3.35 18.46
C LEU A 18 -11.39 2.61 19.63
N GLY A 19 -12.14 2.40 20.71
CA GLY A 19 -11.73 1.67 21.90
C GLY A 19 -12.54 0.40 22.14
N SER A 20 -12.23 -0.29 23.23
CA SER A 20 -12.79 -1.63 23.49
C SER A 20 -14.30 -1.61 23.67
N GLY A 21 -14.90 -0.48 24.07
CA GLY A 21 -16.34 -0.31 24.15
C GLY A 21 -17.07 -0.58 22.82
N VAL A 22 -16.40 -0.36 21.68
CA VAL A 22 -16.97 -0.67 20.35
C VAL A 22 -17.13 -2.18 20.18
N THR A 23 -16.10 -2.96 20.47
CA THR A 23 -16.11 -4.40 20.23
C THR A 23 -16.76 -5.17 21.38
N ARG A 24 -16.82 -4.58 22.57
CA ARG A 24 -17.75 -5.00 23.63
C ARG A 24 -19.21 -4.86 23.20
N ARG A 25 -19.58 -3.76 22.52
CA ARG A 25 -20.93 -3.59 21.98
C ARG A 25 -21.21 -4.58 20.86
N TYR A 26 -20.33 -4.65 19.86
CA TYR A 26 -20.61 -5.39 18.63
C TYR A 26 -20.31 -6.89 18.67
N TYR A 27 -19.42 -7.33 19.55
CA TYR A 27 -19.04 -8.74 19.69
C TYR A 27 -19.30 -9.33 21.08
N ASN A 28 -19.75 -8.51 22.04
CA ASN A 28 -19.85 -8.93 23.45
C ASN A 28 -18.50 -9.44 24.02
N LEU A 29 -17.38 -8.92 23.51
CA LEU A 29 -16.06 -9.21 24.07
C LEU A 29 -15.96 -8.70 25.52
N PRO A 30 -15.09 -9.29 26.36
CA PRO A 30 -14.87 -8.80 27.70
C PRO A 30 -14.15 -7.45 27.70
N ASP A 31 -14.29 -6.68 28.77
CA ASP A 31 -13.36 -5.61 29.07
C ASP A 31 -12.00 -6.17 29.53
N TRP A 32 -11.02 -5.30 29.74
CA TRP A 32 -9.68 -5.72 30.11
C TRP A 32 -9.66 -6.55 31.40
N ARG A 33 -10.43 -6.13 32.42
CA ARG A 33 -10.57 -6.87 33.68
C ARG A 33 -11.21 -8.25 33.47
N GLY A 34 -12.26 -8.32 32.66
CA GLY A 34 -12.95 -9.55 32.31
C GLY A 34 -12.05 -10.54 31.57
N LEU A 35 -11.23 -10.04 30.64
CA LEU A 35 -10.24 -10.85 29.93
C LEU A 35 -9.22 -11.46 30.89
N LEU A 36 -8.63 -10.64 31.77
CA LEU A 36 -7.67 -11.12 32.76
C LEU A 36 -8.32 -12.10 33.76
N LYS A 37 -9.57 -11.86 34.16
CA LYS A 37 -10.32 -12.77 35.03
C LYS A 37 -10.53 -14.14 34.37
N HIS A 38 -10.84 -14.17 33.07
CA HIS A 38 -10.98 -15.40 32.31
C HIS A 38 -9.70 -16.23 32.35
N PHE A 39 -8.56 -15.64 31.97
CA PHE A 39 -7.28 -16.35 31.99
C PHE A 39 -6.80 -16.73 33.39
N ALA A 40 -7.06 -15.92 34.41
CA ALA A 40 -6.77 -16.30 35.80
C ALA A 40 -7.57 -17.54 36.23
N TYR A 41 -8.83 -17.66 35.79
CA TYR A 41 -9.67 -18.82 36.09
C TYR A 41 -9.20 -20.09 35.37
N GLU A 42 -8.63 -19.95 34.16
CA GLU A 42 -7.98 -21.06 33.46
C GLU A 42 -6.74 -21.57 34.19
N ILE A 43 -6.01 -20.72 34.93
CA ILE A 43 -4.91 -21.14 35.81
C ILE A 43 -5.45 -21.98 36.95
N LYS A 44 -6.46 -21.46 37.66
CA LYS A 44 -7.09 -22.13 38.79
C LYS A 44 -8.57 -21.79 38.86
N THR A 45 -9.41 -22.81 38.84
CA THR A 45 -10.87 -22.74 38.98
C THR A 45 -11.25 -22.33 40.41
N ASP A 46 -11.15 -21.05 40.71
CA ASP A 46 -11.36 -20.45 42.02
C ASP A 46 -11.86 -19.01 41.84
N ASP A 47 -13.00 -18.67 42.45
CA ASP A 47 -13.65 -17.38 42.25
C ASP A 47 -12.82 -16.19 42.74
N PHE A 48 -11.86 -16.44 43.65
CA PHE A 48 -10.98 -15.43 44.22
C PHE A 48 -9.61 -15.34 43.54
N ILE A 49 -9.32 -16.17 42.54
CA ILE A 49 -7.98 -16.20 41.91
C ILE A 49 -7.58 -14.84 41.33
N TYR A 50 -8.48 -14.19 40.61
CA TYR A 50 -8.23 -12.86 40.07
C TYR A 50 -8.03 -11.82 41.19
N SER A 51 -8.86 -11.86 42.24
CA SER A 51 -8.73 -10.97 43.39
C SER A 51 -7.42 -11.18 44.15
N ALA A 52 -6.86 -12.40 44.15
CA ALA A 52 -5.55 -12.68 44.72
C ALA A 52 -4.44 -11.96 43.94
N TYR A 53 -4.46 -12.01 42.60
CA TYR A 53 -3.53 -11.24 41.77
C TYR A 53 -3.70 -9.74 41.96
N GLU A 54 -4.93 -9.23 41.96
CA GLU A 54 -5.22 -7.81 42.17
C GLU A 54 -4.72 -7.33 43.54
N ASN A 55 -4.94 -8.10 44.61
CA ASN A 55 -4.45 -7.78 45.95
C ASN A 55 -2.92 -7.80 46.02
N LYS A 56 -2.27 -8.75 45.35
CA LYS A 56 -0.81 -8.84 45.29
C LYS A 56 -0.22 -7.65 44.53
N ALA A 57 -0.73 -7.38 43.33
CA ALA A 57 -0.31 -6.27 42.48
C ALA A 57 -0.55 -4.90 43.12
N SER A 58 -1.59 -4.74 43.96
CA SER A 58 -1.83 -3.48 44.69
C SER A 58 -0.81 -3.19 45.80
N LYS A 59 -0.04 -4.20 46.22
CA LYS A 59 1.00 -4.09 47.26
C LYS A 59 2.40 -3.92 46.68
N GLU A 60 2.54 -4.07 45.37
CA GLU A 60 3.80 -3.90 44.64
C GLU A 60 3.80 -2.56 43.90
N GLU A 61 4.99 -2.09 43.51
CA GLU A 61 5.10 -0.96 42.60
C GLU A 61 4.50 -1.35 41.24
N ASN A 62 3.66 -0.46 40.70
CA ASN A 62 2.94 -0.67 39.45
C ASN A 62 2.95 0.62 38.61
N PRO A 63 4.12 1.08 38.13
CA PRO A 63 4.28 2.35 37.43
C PRO A 63 3.35 2.53 36.21
N GLU A 64 3.00 1.43 35.54
CA GLU A 64 2.09 1.44 34.38
C GLU A 64 0.61 1.26 34.76
N GLY A 65 0.33 1.05 36.04
CA GLY A 65 -1.00 0.85 36.60
C GLY A 65 -1.26 -0.58 37.05
N LEU A 66 -2.36 -0.75 37.79
CA LEU A 66 -2.70 -2.01 38.43
C LEU A 66 -2.96 -3.16 37.43
N LEU A 67 -3.69 -2.89 36.34
CA LEU A 67 -4.07 -3.93 35.37
C LEU A 67 -2.87 -4.50 34.59
N PRO A 68 -1.93 -3.69 34.07
CA PRO A 68 -0.68 -4.22 33.50
C PRO A 68 0.09 -5.11 34.47
N LYS A 69 0.17 -4.72 35.75
CA LYS A 69 0.86 -5.53 36.77
C LYS A 69 0.16 -6.85 37.04
N VAL A 70 -1.17 -6.82 37.14
CA VAL A 70 -2.00 -8.04 37.27
C VAL A 70 -1.81 -8.95 36.06
N ALA A 71 -1.79 -8.39 34.85
CA ALA A 71 -1.57 -9.14 33.62
C ALA A 71 -0.17 -9.79 33.58
N GLU A 72 0.87 -9.10 34.05
CA GLU A 72 2.22 -9.67 34.18
C GLU A 72 2.23 -10.89 35.12
N MET A 73 1.60 -10.78 36.29
CA MET A 73 1.52 -11.91 37.23
C MET A 73 0.71 -13.09 36.68
N ILE A 74 -0.42 -12.81 36.02
CA ILE A 74 -1.23 -13.85 35.36
C ILE A 74 -0.43 -14.52 34.25
N GLN A 75 0.29 -13.77 33.43
CA GLN A 75 1.08 -14.31 32.34
C GLN A 75 2.14 -15.31 32.84
N ILE A 76 2.86 -14.98 33.92
CA ILE A 76 3.89 -15.86 34.49
C ILE A 76 3.29 -17.23 34.86
N ASP A 77 2.20 -17.20 35.63
CA ASP A 77 1.57 -18.43 36.13
C ASP A 77 0.82 -19.19 35.02
N TYR A 78 0.25 -18.47 34.04
CA TYR A 78 -0.41 -19.05 32.87
C TYR A 78 0.57 -19.76 31.96
N ASP A 79 1.68 -19.10 31.60
CA ASP A 79 2.71 -19.66 30.74
C ASP A 79 3.31 -20.93 31.39
N GLU A 80 3.58 -20.92 32.70
CA GLU A 80 4.05 -22.11 33.44
C GLU A 80 3.04 -23.26 33.33
N LYS A 81 1.75 -22.99 33.58
CA LYS A 81 0.71 -24.01 33.49
C LYS A 81 0.57 -24.53 32.06
N TRP A 82 0.60 -23.66 31.06
CA TRP A 82 0.43 -24.01 29.65
C TRP A 82 1.52 -24.96 29.14
N PHE A 83 2.77 -24.76 29.56
CA PHE A 83 3.86 -25.68 29.25
C PHE A 83 3.73 -27.02 29.97
N ARG A 84 3.27 -27.02 31.23
CA ARG A 84 3.13 -28.23 32.05
C ARG A 84 1.93 -29.09 31.66
N ASP A 85 0.81 -28.47 31.32
CA ASP A 85 -0.48 -29.12 31.14
C ASP A 85 -1.02 -28.88 29.72
N PRO A 86 -0.91 -29.88 28.82
CA PRO A 86 -1.44 -29.77 27.47
C PRO A 86 -2.97 -29.60 27.38
N SER A 87 -3.72 -29.88 28.45
CA SER A 87 -5.19 -29.84 28.41
C SER A 87 -5.79 -28.43 28.31
N ILE A 88 -5.02 -27.40 28.67
CA ILE A 88 -5.47 -26.01 28.59
C ILE A 88 -5.13 -25.33 27.25
N ARG A 89 -4.46 -26.04 26.33
CA ARG A 89 -4.02 -25.47 25.05
C ARG A 89 -5.18 -25.43 24.05
N THR A 90 -5.48 -24.25 23.52
CA THR A 90 -6.53 -24.06 22.49
C THR A 90 -5.98 -23.63 21.13
N LEU A 91 -4.66 -23.43 21.06
CA LEU A 91 -3.95 -23.00 19.85
C LEU A 91 -4.03 -24.03 18.71
N ASN A 92 -4.15 -23.52 17.49
CA ASN A 92 -3.97 -24.31 16.27
C ASN A 92 -2.47 -24.57 15.97
N ASP A 93 -2.20 -25.42 14.98
CA ASP A 93 -0.83 -25.82 14.62
C ASP A 93 0.10 -24.64 14.27
N ASP A 94 -0.41 -23.60 13.60
CA ASP A 94 0.35 -22.39 13.24
C ASP A 94 0.76 -21.61 14.50
N MET A 95 -0.18 -21.34 15.41
CA MET A 95 0.12 -20.67 16.67
C MET A 95 1.05 -21.49 17.56
N LEU A 96 0.88 -22.82 17.59
CA LEU A 96 1.80 -23.71 18.31
C LEU A 96 3.23 -23.65 17.74
N ALA A 97 3.38 -23.51 16.41
CA ALA A 97 4.69 -23.31 15.80
C ALA A 97 5.31 -21.98 16.25
N LYS A 98 4.55 -20.89 16.27
CA LYS A 98 5.03 -19.58 16.78
C LYS A 98 5.44 -19.63 18.25
N VAL A 99 4.71 -20.38 19.09
CA VAL A 99 5.09 -20.59 20.50
C VAL A 99 6.43 -21.34 20.61
N LYS A 100 6.68 -22.33 19.74
CA LYS A 100 7.99 -23.01 19.68
C LYS A 100 9.13 -22.07 19.26
N GLU A 101 8.83 -21.02 18.50
CA GLU A 101 9.77 -19.97 18.09
C GLU A 101 9.96 -18.86 19.15
N GLY A 102 9.27 -18.95 20.30
CA GLY A 102 9.43 -18.04 21.43
C GLY A 102 8.28 -17.05 21.65
N LEU A 103 7.16 -17.20 20.95
CA LEU A 103 5.93 -16.46 21.27
C LEU A 103 5.39 -16.88 22.65
N SER A 104 5.00 -15.91 23.49
CA SER A 104 4.34 -16.19 24.78
C SER A 104 3.02 -16.95 24.56
N PRO A 105 2.82 -18.11 25.21
CA PRO A 105 1.56 -18.85 25.19
C PRO A 105 0.37 -17.99 25.60
N PHE A 106 0.49 -17.20 26.67
CA PHE A 106 -0.55 -16.30 27.15
C PHE A 106 -1.02 -15.33 26.06
N LYS A 107 -0.11 -14.66 25.35
CA LYS A 107 -0.47 -13.76 24.25
C LYS A 107 -1.11 -14.49 23.07
N ALA A 108 -0.63 -15.69 22.74
CA ALA A 108 -1.20 -16.51 21.68
C ALA A 108 -2.63 -16.96 22.01
N GLU A 109 -2.88 -17.37 23.26
CA GLU A 109 -4.19 -17.79 23.74
C GLU A 109 -5.15 -16.60 23.84
N ILE A 110 -4.70 -15.43 24.27
CA ILE A 110 -5.50 -14.18 24.21
C ILE A 110 -5.94 -13.88 22.78
N ALA A 111 -5.01 -13.91 21.83
CA ALA A 111 -5.33 -13.65 20.42
C ALA A 111 -6.36 -14.65 19.89
N THR A 112 -6.19 -15.93 20.23
CA THR A 112 -7.11 -17.01 19.83
C THR A 112 -8.48 -16.84 20.48
N TYR A 113 -8.53 -16.53 21.78
CA TYR A 113 -9.75 -16.25 22.53
C TYR A 113 -10.53 -15.09 21.91
N ILE A 114 -9.87 -13.94 21.68
CA ILE A 114 -10.51 -12.77 21.08
C ILE A 114 -11.04 -13.13 19.69
N LYS A 115 -10.23 -13.80 18.86
CA LYS A 115 -10.63 -14.21 17.51
C LYS A 115 -11.89 -15.10 17.52
N ASN A 116 -11.91 -16.12 18.39
CA ASN A 116 -13.00 -17.08 18.48
C ASN A 116 -14.30 -16.48 19.05
N ASN A 117 -14.18 -15.44 19.88
CA ASN A 117 -15.33 -14.75 20.47
C ASN A 117 -15.73 -13.47 19.71
N SER A 118 -15.05 -13.12 18.61
CA SER A 118 -15.38 -11.95 17.78
C SER A 118 -16.56 -12.24 16.84
N ILE A 119 -17.72 -12.52 17.42
CA ILE A 119 -18.95 -12.90 16.68
C ILE A 119 -19.93 -11.72 16.73
N VAL A 120 -20.41 -11.26 15.58
CA VAL A 120 -21.36 -10.14 15.48
C VAL A 120 -22.63 -10.44 16.29
N VAL A 121 -23.00 -9.51 17.17
CA VAL A 121 -24.29 -9.49 17.85
C VAL A 121 -25.36 -9.01 16.87
N GLU A 122 -26.36 -9.86 16.60
CA GLU A 122 -27.41 -9.64 15.59
C GLU A 122 -28.12 -8.28 15.72
N GLU A 123 -28.38 -7.82 16.96
CA GLU A 123 -29.01 -6.52 17.24
C GLU A 123 -28.27 -5.33 16.59
N TYR A 124 -26.95 -5.43 16.45
CA TYR A 124 -26.10 -4.34 15.96
C TYR A 124 -25.66 -4.50 14.51
N GLU A 125 -26.10 -5.53 13.80
CA GLU A 125 -25.72 -5.77 12.40
C GLU A 125 -26.01 -4.55 11.51
N SER A 126 -27.22 -3.99 11.63
CA SER A 126 -27.60 -2.77 10.88
C SER A 126 -26.73 -1.55 11.20
N GLU A 127 -26.25 -1.42 12.43
CA GLU A 127 -25.40 -0.32 12.87
C GLU A 127 -23.97 -0.49 12.30
N ILE A 128 -23.45 -1.72 12.31
CA ILE A 128 -22.15 -2.08 11.71
C ILE A 128 -22.17 -1.87 10.19
N GLU A 129 -23.24 -2.28 9.51
CA GLU A 129 -23.39 -2.04 8.06
C GLU A 129 -23.35 -0.56 7.70
N MET A 130 -23.96 0.31 8.51
CA MET A 130 -23.90 1.75 8.32
C MET A 130 -22.47 2.27 8.47
N LEU A 131 -21.76 1.83 9.50
CA LEU A 131 -20.35 2.18 9.70
C LEU A 131 -19.47 1.72 8.53
N ALA A 132 -19.67 0.50 8.06
CA ALA A 132 -18.94 -0.06 6.92
C ALA A 132 -19.17 0.76 5.64
N LYS A 133 -20.41 1.21 5.38
CA LYS A 133 -20.72 2.10 4.24
C LYS A 133 -20.01 3.46 4.35
N LEU A 134 -19.93 4.02 5.56
CA LEU A 134 -19.23 5.29 5.80
C LEU A 134 -17.72 5.19 5.56
N SER A 135 -17.11 4.01 5.71
CA SER A 135 -15.68 3.81 5.44
C SER A 135 -15.29 4.17 4.00
N GLU A 136 -16.21 4.14 3.03
CA GLU A 136 -15.82 4.38 1.64
C GLU A 136 -15.43 5.86 1.39
N LYS A 137 -16.18 6.79 1.97
CA LYS A 137 -16.11 8.23 1.62
C LYS A 137 -16.24 9.19 2.79
N ASN A 138 -16.59 8.72 3.99
CA ASN A 138 -16.93 9.59 5.10
C ASN A 138 -15.90 9.51 6.23
N ILE A 139 -15.10 8.44 6.30
CA ILE A 139 -14.05 8.26 7.32
C ILE A 139 -12.67 8.30 6.67
N ALA A 140 -11.82 9.23 7.08
CA ALA A 140 -10.46 9.35 6.55
C ALA A 140 -9.54 8.21 7.01
N GLY A 141 -9.71 7.71 8.24
CA GLY A 141 -8.85 6.68 8.81
C GLY A 141 -9.33 6.25 10.19
N VAL A 142 -8.68 5.23 10.74
CA VAL A 142 -9.02 4.69 12.07
C VAL A 142 -7.76 4.54 12.90
N ILE A 143 -7.85 4.94 14.17
CA ILE A 143 -6.87 4.67 15.21
C ILE A 143 -7.56 3.81 16.26
N THR A 144 -6.93 2.74 16.71
CA THR A 144 -7.53 1.83 17.70
C THR A 144 -6.49 1.27 18.66
N THR A 145 -6.93 1.01 19.89
CA THR A 145 -6.19 0.25 20.90
C THR A 145 -6.71 -1.18 21.03
N ASN A 146 -7.70 -1.55 20.23
CA ASN A 146 -8.27 -2.89 20.23
C ASN A 146 -7.36 -3.87 19.47
N TYR A 147 -7.32 -5.10 19.96
CA TYR A 147 -6.53 -6.17 19.35
C TYR A 147 -7.24 -6.87 18.20
N ASP A 148 -8.58 -6.95 18.25
CA ASP A 148 -9.44 -7.65 17.31
C ASP A 148 -9.43 -7.05 15.89
N ASP A 149 -9.95 -7.78 14.91
CA ASP A 149 -9.95 -7.37 13.49
C ASP A 149 -11.28 -6.70 13.06
N PHE A 150 -12.06 -6.15 14.01
CA PHE A 150 -13.36 -5.53 13.70
C PHE A 150 -13.25 -4.46 12.61
N VAL A 151 -12.25 -3.59 12.71
CA VAL A 151 -12.09 -2.47 11.78
C VAL A 151 -11.72 -3.01 10.41
N GLU A 152 -10.75 -3.91 10.33
CA GLU A 152 -10.27 -4.52 9.10
C GLU A 152 -11.36 -5.26 8.33
N ASN A 153 -12.25 -5.95 9.06
CA ASN A 153 -13.37 -6.67 8.47
C ASN A 153 -14.43 -5.73 7.87
N ASN A 154 -14.51 -4.47 8.31
CA ASN A 154 -15.55 -3.52 7.91
C ASN A 154 -15.03 -2.35 7.05
N PHE A 155 -13.72 -2.08 7.04
CA PHE A 155 -13.09 -0.94 6.37
C PHE A 155 -12.25 -1.40 5.18
N ASN A 156 -12.94 -1.76 4.09
CA ASN A 156 -12.34 -2.39 2.92
C ASN A 156 -11.33 -1.48 2.20
N GLY A 157 -10.13 -2.02 1.96
CA GLY A 157 -9.06 -1.34 1.20
C GLY A 157 -8.24 -0.33 2.00
N TYR A 158 -8.40 -0.32 3.33
CA TYR A 158 -7.52 0.44 4.22
C TYR A 158 -6.19 -0.29 4.43
N THR A 159 -5.12 0.47 4.59
CA THR A 159 -3.80 -0.10 4.94
C THR A 159 -3.64 -0.14 6.45
N LYS A 160 -3.40 -1.32 7.00
CA LYS A 160 -3.20 -1.53 8.43
C LYS A 160 -1.73 -1.39 8.82
N TYR A 161 -1.48 -0.75 9.95
CA TYR A 161 -0.19 -0.73 10.63
C TYR A 161 -0.36 -1.21 12.07
N VAL A 162 0.41 -2.22 12.45
CA VAL A 162 0.38 -2.86 13.77
C VAL A 162 1.57 -2.41 14.61
N GLY A 163 1.25 -1.84 15.78
CA GLY A 163 2.20 -1.37 16.76
C GLY A 163 3.12 -0.24 16.25
N GLN A 164 4.02 0.19 17.11
CA GLN A 164 4.93 1.31 16.81
C GLN A 164 6.00 0.94 15.78
N ARG A 165 6.41 -0.33 15.68
CA ARG A 165 7.50 -0.76 14.79
C ARG A 165 7.14 -0.61 13.31
N GLN A 166 5.96 -1.07 12.90
CA GLN A 166 5.51 -0.93 11.51
C GLN A 166 5.33 0.54 11.14
N LEU A 167 4.88 1.36 12.11
CA LEU A 167 4.76 2.80 11.91
C LEU A 167 6.10 3.48 11.67
N VAL A 168 7.20 3.03 12.26
CA VAL A 168 8.53 3.65 12.07
C VAL A 168 9.01 3.59 10.63
N PHE A 169 8.80 2.46 9.96
CA PHE A 169 9.35 2.22 8.62
C PHE A 169 8.38 2.53 7.48
N SER A 170 7.15 2.97 7.81
CA SER A 170 6.11 3.20 6.81
C SER A 170 5.95 4.68 6.44
N ALA A 171 5.84 4.95 5.14
CA ALA A 171 5.40 6.23 4.60
C ALA A 171 3.88 6.36 4.80
N ILE A 172 3.50 7.02 5.90
CA ILE A 172 2.09 7.28 6.24
C ILE A 172 1.50 8.24 5.20
N GLN A 173 0.38 7.85 4.60
CA GLN A 173 -0.33 8.69 3.63
C GLN A 173 -1.41 9.56 4.31
N GLY A 174 -1.79 9.22 5.54
CA GLY A 174 -2.74 9.96 6.38
C GLY A 174 -4.20 9.78 5.95
N ILE A 175 -4.50 8.82 5.07
CA ILE A 175 -5.86 8.54 4.59
C ILE A 175 -6.00 7.07 4.16
N ALA A 176 -7.15 6.48 4.42
CA ALA A 176 -7.46 5.06 4.28
C ALA A 176 -6.45 4.17 5.03
N GLU A 177 -6.16 4.51 6.29
CA GLU A 177 -5.19 3.80 7.14
C GLU A 177 -5.81 3.41 8.48
N ILE A 178 -5.40 2.25 9.01
CA ILE A 178 -5.80 1.71 10.31
C ILE A 178 -4.56 1.59 11.18
N PHE A 179 -4.52 2.33 12.29
CA PHE A 179 -3.43 2.33 13.26
C PHE A 179 -3.80 1.52 14.50
N LYS A 180 -3.27 0.30 14.64
CA LYS A 180 -3.48 -0.53 15.83
C LYS A 180 -2.34 -0.32 16.82
N ILE A 181 -2.56 0.58 17.78
CA ILE A 181 -1.51 1.10 18.64
C ILE A 181 -0.99 0.03 19.62
N HIS A 182 -1.88 -0.79 20.18
CA HIS A 182 -1.53 -1.82 21.17
C HIS A 182 -1.31 -3.21 20.56
N GLY A 183 -1.08 -3.30 19.24
CA GLY A 183 -0.86 -4.57 18.56
C GLY A 183 -2.14 -5.17 17.96
N SER A 184 -2.03 -6.41 17.47
CA SER A 184 -3.10 -7.11 16.75
C SER A 184 -3.11 -8.61 17.05
N ILE A 185 -4.29 -9.22 17.03
CA ILE A 185 -4.44 -10.69 17.16
C ILE A 185 -3.78 -11.48 16.01
N GLU A 186 -3.56 -10.86 14.85
CA GLU A 186 -2.81 -11.46 13.74
C GLU A 186 -1.31 -11.62 14.05
N GLU A 187 -0.77 -10.74 14.90
CA GLU A 187 0.62 -10.76 15.34
C GLU A 187 0.64 -10.76 16.88
N PRO A 188 0.35 -11.90 17.55
CA PRO A 188 0.15 -11.92 19.01
C PRO A 188 1.35 -11.43 19.81
N GLY A 189 2.57 -11.52 19.27
CA GLY A 189 3.77 -10.98 19.91
C GLY A 189 3.79 -9.45 20.02
N SER A 190 2.96 -8.76 19.23
CA SER A 190 2.82 -7.30 19.23
C SER A 190 1.86 -6.76 20.30
N LEU A 191 1.08 -7.62 20.94
CA LEU A 191 0.06 -7.21 21.93
C LEU A 191 0.71 -6.52 23.12
N ILE A 192 0.18 -5.36 23.51
CA ILE A 192 0.61 -4.60 24.70
C ILE A 192 -0.36 -4.89 25.83
N ILE A 193 -0.03 -5.81 26.75
CA ILE A 193 -0.96 -6.24 27.79
C ILE A 193 -0.38 -6.27 29.20
N ASN A 194 0.88 -6.69 29.37
CA ASN A 194 1.54 -6.77 30.67
C ASN A 194 2.37 -5.50 30.97
N GLU A 195 2.81 -5.34 32.22
CA GLU A 195 3.61 -4.18 32.64
C GLU A 195 4.86 -3.96 31.78
N GLN A 196 5.61 -5.01 31.47
CA GLN A 196 6.82 -4.92 30.64
C GLN A 196 6.51 -4.41 29.22
N ASP A 197 5.38 -4.82 28.63
CA ASP A 197 4.95 -4.34 27.33
C ASP A 197 4.66 -2.84 27.34
N TYR A 198 3.99 -2.34 28.39
CA TYR A 198 3.69 -0.92 28.56
C TYR A 198 4.96 -0.09 28.77
N ILE A 199 5.90 -0.59 29.59
CA ILE A 199 7.21 0.05 29.79
C ILE A 199 7.96 0.18 28.45
N ASP A 200 7.94 -0.87 27.62
CA ASP A 200 8.63 -0.86 26.33
C ASP A 200 7.90 -0.04 25.26
N PHE A 201 6.58 0.06 25.35
CA PHE A 201 5.74 0.93 24.54
C PHE A 201 6.01 2.42 24.84
N ASP A 202 6.06 2.79 26.12
CA ASP A 202 6.27 4.17 26.56
C ASP A 202 7.66 4.70 26.16
N LYS A 203 8.70 3.85 26.20
CA LYS A 203 10.05 4.19 25.69
C LYS A 203 10.07 4.66 24.23
N ARG A 204 9.10 4.22 23.43
CA ARG A 204 9.01 4.50 21.98
C ARG A 204 7.85 5.44 21.63
N SER A 205 7.11 5.90 22.65
CA SER A 205 5.94 6.78 22.53
C SER A 205 6.20 8.10 21.78
N PRO A 206 7.35 8.81 21.95
CA PRO A 206 7.56 10.10 21.29
C PRO A 206 7.43 10.07 19.76
N TYR A 207 7.86 8.96 19.13
CA TYR A 207 7.76 8.82 17.68
C TYR A 207 6.32 8.61 17.22
N LEU A 208 5.57 7.77 17.94
CA LEU A 208 4.15 7.56 17.68
C LEU A 208 3.37 8.86 17.83
N ALA A 209 3.63 9.61 18.92
CA ALA A 209 3.01 10.89 19.17
C ALA A 209 3.26 11.88 18.02
N ALA A 210 4.49 11.98 17.52
CA ALA A 210 4.82 12.87 16.39
C ALA A 210 4.02 12.53 15.11
N LYS A 211 3.82 11.23 14.80
CA LYS A 211 3.02 10.84 13.63
C LYS A 211 1.52 11.00 13.84
N LEU A 212 1.00 10.72 15.04
CA LEU A 212 -0.41 10.93 15.33
C LEU A 212 -0.77 12.42 15.42
N MET A 213 0.17 13.26 15.85
CA MET A 213 0.03 14.72 15.89
C MET A 213 -0.32 15.27 14.51
N THR A 214 0.32 14.79 13.43
CA THR A 214 -0.01 15.28 12.08
C THR A 214 -1.45 14.96 11.71
N ILE A 215 -1.93 13.76 12.05
CA ILE A 215 -3.33 13.36 11.84
C ILE A 215 -4.27 14.26 12.65
N PHE A 216 -3.97 14.50 13.93
CA PHE A 216 -4.81 15.30 14.82
C PHE A 216 -4.86 16.79 14.40
N MET A 217 -3.77 17.31 13.82
CA MET A 217 -3.70 18.66 13.27
C MET A 217 -4.44 18.80 11.92
N GLU A 218 -4.59 17.72 11.16
CA GLU A 218 -5.18 17.74 9.81
C GLU A 218 -6.66 17.33 9.78
N TYR A 219 -7.09 16.43 10.68
CA TYR A 219 -8.40 15.81 10.66
C TYR A 219 -9.16 15.99 11.98
N PRO A 220 -10.50 16.10 11.94
CA PRO A 220 -11.34 15.91 13.13
C PRO A 220 -11.21 14.48 13.66
N ILE A 221 -11.25 14.31 14.98
CA ILE A 221 -11.09 13.01 15.65
C ILE A 221 -12.35 12.71 16.47
N ILE A 222 -13.00 11.58 16.16
CA ILE A 222 -14.17 11.09 16.91
C ILE A 222 -13.76 9.89 17.76
N PHE A 223 -13.74 10.07 19.07
CA PHE A 223 -13.46 9.03 20.05
C PHE A 223 -14.73 8.23 20.35
N MET A 224 -14.68 6.91 20.17
CA MET A 224 -15.82 6.01 20.42
C MET A 224 -15.37 4.76 21.18
N GLY A 225 -16.19 4.30 22.13
CA GLY A 225 -15.90 3.09 22.90
C GLY A 225 -14.73 3.24 23.89
N TYR A 226 -14.44 4.46 24.32
CA TYR A 226 -13.53 4.75 25.42
C TYR A 226 -14.28 5.25 26.64
N SER A 227 -13.70 5.03 27.82
CA SER A 227 -13.96 5.91 28.95
C SER A 227 -13.05 7.12 28.83
N ILE A 228 -13.57 8.31 29.15
CA ILE A 228 -12.74 9.52 29.20
C ILE A 228 -11.66 9.43 30.29
N SER A 229 -11.84 8.54 31.26
CA SER A 229 -10.90 8.24 32.33
C SER A 229 -9.86 7.17 31.96
N ASP A 230 -9.82 6.71 30.71
CA ASP A 230 -8.85 5.71 30.27
C ASP A 230 -7.43 6.31 30.28
N THR A 231 -6.56 5.76 31.14
CA THR A 231 -5.21 6.27 31.35
C THR A 231 -4.33 6.14 30.10
N ASN A 232 -4.55 5.11 29.26
CA ASN A 232 -3.76 4.91 28.05
C ASN A 232 -4.11 5.98 27.01
N ILE A 233 -5.40 6.28 26.86
CA ILE A 233 -5.84 7.37 25.98
C ILE A 233 -5.37 8.73 26.49
N GLN A 234 -5.47 8.98 27.80
CA GLN A 234 -4.95 10.21 28.37
C GLN A 234 -3.44 10.35 28.15
N LYS A 235 -2.65 9.28 28.29
CA LYS A 235 -1.21 9.27 27.96
C LYS A 235 -0.93 9.61 26.49
N ILE A 236 -1.70 9.02 25.55
CA ILE A 236 -1.56 9.30 24.12
C ILE A 236 -1.91 10.77 23.82
N ILE A 237 -3.04 11.25 24.33
CA ILE A 237 -3.49 12.64 24.15
C ILE A 237 -2.47 13.62 24.76
N LYS A 238 -1.98 13.32 25.98
CA LYS A 238 -0.94 14.10 26.66
C LYS A 238 0.31 14.24 25.82
N SER A 239 0.82 13.11 25.30
CA SER A 239 2.03 13.10 24.47
C SER A 239 1.89 13.98 23.22
N ILE A 240 0.67 14.14 22.70
CA ILE A 240 0.38 15.01 21.56
C ILE A 240 0.28 16.48 22.00
N ILE A 241 -0.42 16.76 23.12
CA ILE A 241 -0.59 18.11 23.66
C ILE A 241 0.74 18.73 24.10
N ASP A 242 1.66 17.93 24.63
CA ASP A 242 2.97 18.42 25.05
C ASP A 242 3.85 18.91 23.88
N CYS A 243 3.51 18.53 22.65
CA CYS A 243 4.18 19.01 21.43
C CYS A 243 3.55 20.30 20.85
N LEU A 244 2.49 20.85 21.45
CA LEU A 244 1.69 21.93 20.86
C LEU A 244 1.77 23.22 21.66
N ASP A 245 1.74 24.34 20.95
CA ASP A 245 1.54 25.66 21.55
C ASP A 245 0.06 25.96 21.83
N VAL A 246 -0.20 27.08 22.50
CA VAL A 246 -1.57 27.49 22.91
C VAL A 246 -2.50 27.72 21.71
N GLN A 247 -1.98 28.21 20.58
CA GLN A 247 -2.79 28.45 19.38
C GLN A 247 -3.16 27.14 18.70
N GLN A 248 -2.20 26.22 18.58
CA GLN A 248 -2.42 24.90 18.01
C GLN A 248 -3.34 24.04 18.89
N LEU A 249 -3.21 24.15 20.22
CA LEU A 249 -4.10 23.46 21.16
C LEU A 249 -5.55 23.89 20.94
N LYS A 250 -5.81 25.20 20.79
CA LYS A 250 -7.17 25.70 20.52
C LYS A 250 -7.74 25.17 19.19
N MET A 251 -6.89 24.95 18.18
CA MET A 251 -7.32 24.32 16.92
C MET A 251 -7.71 22.84 17.09
N LEU A 252 -7.16 22.13 18.09
CA LEU A 252 -7.57 20.76 18.40
C LEU A 252 -8.93 20.70 19.10
N GLU A 253 -9.22 21.65 19.97
CA GLU A 253 -10.44 21.63 20.79
C GLU A 253 -11.70 21.55 19.91
N ASP A 254 -11.71 22.30 18.80
CA ASP A 254 -12.81 22.31 17.82
C ASP A 254 -12.89 21.03 16.95
N ARG A 255 -11.88 20.17 17.04
CA ARG A 255 -11.74 18.94 16.23
C ARG A 255 -12.01 17.67 17.01
N PHE A 256 -12.02 17.75 18.34
CA PHE A 256 -12.22 16.58 19.19
C PHE A 256 -13.69 16.40 19.51
N VAL A 257 -14.18 15.21 19.19
CA VAL A 257 -15.53 14.78 19.52
C VAL A 257 -15.45 13.49 20.33
N PHE A 258 -15.94 13.53 21.56
CA PHE A 258 -16.00 12.36 22.43
C PHE A 258 -17.42 11.81 22.48
N VAL A 259 -17.57 10.53 22.12
CA VAL A 259 -18.86 9.85 22.13
C VAL A 259 -19.00 9.04 23.42
N GLU A 260 -19.96 9.44 24.25
CA GLU A 260 -20.30 8.75 25.49
C GLU A 260 -21.56 7.91 25.27
N TYR A 261 -21.43 6.59 25.45
CA TYR A 261 -22.58 5.68 25.42
C TYR A 261 -23.37 5.76 26.73
N GLN A 262 -24.67 6.05 26.64
CA GLN A 262 -25.57 6.09 27.80
C GLN A 262 -26.80 5.19 27.55
N PRO A 263 -26.92 4.04 28.24
CA PRO A 263 -28.08 3.16 28.13
C PRO A 263 -29.40 3.87 28.42
N GLY A 264 -30.43 3.59 27.64
CA GLY A 264 -31.77 4.18 27.79
C GLY A 264 -31.89 5.65 27.37
N LYS A 265 -30.84 6.23 26.76
CA LYS A 265 -30.89 7.61 26.29
C LYS A 265 -31.62 7.70 24.95
N VAL A 266 -32.77 8.38 24.95
CA VAL A 266 -33.50 8.69 23.73
C VAL A 266 -32.88 9.90 23.03
N GLY A 267 -32.47 9.72 21.78
CA GLY A 267 -31.87 10.78 20.96
C GLY A 267 -30.41 11.06 21.32
N SER A 268 -29.99 12.32 21.20
CA SER A 268 -28.62 12.74 21.42
C SER A 268 -28.53 14.00 22.25
N GLU A 269 -27.49 14.11 23.07
CA GLU A 269 -27.13 15.34 23.77
C GLU A 269 -25.73 15.78 23.35
N VAL A 270 -25.59 17.02 22.92
CA VAL A 270 -24.32 17.61 22.50
C VAL A 270 -23.96 18.75 23.45
N THR A 271 -22.85 18.59 24.18
CA THR A 271 -22.38 19.55 25.18
C THR A 271 -20.88 19.78 25.04
N PRO A 272 -20.38 20.99 25.36
CA PRO A 272 -18.94 21.17 25.54
C PRO A 272 -18.49 20.36 26.77
N TYR A 273 -17.29 19.83 26.69
CA TYR A 273 -16.70 19.05 27.77
C TYR A 273 -15.21 19.36 27.86
N THR A 274 -14.69 19.45 29.09
CA THR A 274 -13.29 19.78 29.33
C THR A 274 -12.71 18.74 30.25
N ILE A 275 -11.56 18.20 29.87
CA ILE A 275 -10.76 17.33 30.73
C ILE A 275 -9.49 18.04 31.14
N MET A 276 -8.99 17.67 32.31
CA MET A 276 -7.66 18.06 32.76
C MET A 276 -6.68 16.96 32.34
N ILE A 277 -5.75 17.29 31.45
CA ILE A 277 -4.60 16.45 31.13
C ILE A 277 -3.42 17.07 31.90
N ASP A 278 -3.03 16.42 33.00
CA ASP A 278 -2.26 17.05 34.08
C ASP A 278 -2.90 18.38 34.51
N ASP A 279 -2.20 19.51 34.34
CA ASP A 279 -2.65 20.87 34.67
C ASP A 279 -3.15 21.66 33.46
N LYS A 280 -3.23 21.04 32.27
CA LYS A 280 -3.70 21.69 31.04
C LYS A 280 -5.17 21.32 30.76
N PRO A 281 -6.10 22.29 30.72
CA PRO A 281 -7.46 22.01 30.29
C PRO A 281 -7.47 21.76 28.77
N LEU A 282 -8.17 20.70 28.35
CA LEU A 282 -8.45 20.40 26.95
C LEU A 282 -9.97 20.39 26.75
N ALA A 283 -10.49 21.39 26.04
CA ALA A 283 -11.89 21.41 25.65
C ALA A 283 -12.14 20.50 24.43
N MET A 284 -13.35 19.95 24.36
CA MET A 284 -13.82 19.13 23.26
C MET A 284 -15.35 19.13 23.21
N THR A 285 -15.92 18.61 22.13
CA THR A 285 -17.37 18.37 22.05
C THR A 285 -17.67 16.98 22.58
N LYS A 286 -18.64 16.85 23.49
CA LYS A 286 -19.15 15.58 23.96
C LYS A 286 -20.53 15.30 23.37
N ILE A 287 -20.69 14.10 22.82
CA ILE A 287 -21.94 13.60 22.27
C ILE A 287 -22.37 12.39 23.10
N VAL A 288 -23.49 12.51 23.80
CA VAL A 288 -24.05 11.42 24.60
C VAL A 288 -25.21 10.79 23.83
N VAL A 289 -25.12 9.49 23.56
CA VAL A 289 -26.09 8.71 22.76
C VAL A 289 -26.19 7.27 23.23
N GLU A 290 -27.31 6.62 22.94
CA GLU A 290 -27.43 5.15 23.03
C GLU A 290 -27.23 4.49 21.66
N ASP A 291 -27.87 5.05 20.62
CA ASP A 291 -27.86 4.56 19.24
C ASP A 291 -26.78 5.27 18.41
N PHE A 292 -25.69 4.58 18.06
CA PHE A 292 -24.62 5.17 17.26
C PHE A 292 -25.05 5.45 15.82
N LYS A 293 -26.17 4.90 15.35
CA LYS A 293 -26.73 5.26 14.03
C LYS A 293 -27.05 6.75 13.93
N LEU A 294 -27.32 7.44 15.04
CA LEU A 294 -27.51 8.90 15.04
C LEU A 294 -26.23 9.64 14.60
N ILE A 295 -25.08 9.18 15.06
CA ILE A 295 -23.77 9.72 14.67
C ILE A 295 -23.48 9.35 13.22
N TYR A 296 -23.73 8.10 12.83
CA TYR A 296 -23.47 7.62 11.48
C TYR A 296 -24.30 8.36 10.43
N LYS A 297 -25.57 8.63 10.72
CA LYS A 297 -26.43 9.47 9.86
C LYS A 297 -25.88 10.89 9.71
N ALA A 298 -25.43 11.50 10.80
CA ALA A 298 -24.85 12.84 10.73
C ALA A 298 -23.55 12.86 9.88
N LEU A 299 -22.74 11.80 9.97
CA LEU A 299 -21.51 11.65 9.19
C LEU A 299 -21.75 11.55 7.67
N GLU A 300 -22.91 11.08 7.22
CA GLU A 300 -23.25 11.06 5.79
C GLU A 300 -23.18 12.44 5.13
N GLY A 301 -23.43 13.50 5.91
CA GLY A 301 -23.34 14.90 5.47
C GLY A 301 -21.92 15.36 5.12
N LYS A 302 -20.88 14.69 5.66
CA LYS A 302 -19.47 15.02 5.42
C LYS A 302 -18.79 13.89 4.65
N LYS A 303 -18.71 14.03 3.32
CA LYS A 303 -18.09 13.04 2.42
C LYS A 303 -17.00 13.64 1.55
N SER A 304 -15.95 12.85 1.29
CA SER A 304 -14.98 13.14 0.24
C SER A 304 -15.62 12.94 -1.14
N LYS A 305 -15.14 13.71 -2.13
CA LYS A 305 -15.60 13.57 -3.53
C LYS A 305 -15.24 12.21 -4.13
N LEU A 306 -14.06 11.70 -3.76
CA LEU A 306 -13.52 10.43 -4.19
C LEU A 306 -13.47 9.45 -3.02
N PRO A 307 -13.66 8.14 -3.25
CA PRO A 307 -13.38 7.12 -2.24
C PRO A 307 -12.00 7.31 -1.62
N VAL A 308 -11.91 7.19 -0.28
CA VAL A 308 -10.66 7.47 0.46
C VAL A 308 -9.51 6.56 0.03
N ARG A 309 -9.82 5.32 -0.37
CA ARG A 309 -8.86 4.36 -0.95
C ARG A 309 -8.21 4.87 -2.24
N ILE A 310 -8.98 5.58 -3.08
CA ILE A 310 -8.48 6.13 -4.33
C ILE A 310 -7.56 7.31 -4.03
N LEU A 311 -7.94 8.17 -3.08
CA LEU A 311 -7.09 9.26 -2.60
C LEU A 311 -5.76 8.75 -2.02
N ARG A 312 -5.80 7.67 -1.23
CA ARG A 312 -4.58 7.04 -0.71
C ARG A 312 -3.70 6.54 -1.86
N ARG A 313 -4.29 5.85 -2.85
CA ARG A 313 -3.55 5.38 -4.02
C ARG A 313 -2.90 6.54 -4.78
N PHE A 314 -3.62 7.64 -5.00
CA PHE A 314 -3.05 8.84 -5.61
C PHE A 314 -1.83 9.37 -4.84
N LYS A 315 -1.94 9.53 -3.51
CA LYS A 315 -0.83 9.99 -2.69
C LYS A 315 0.37 9.04 -2.75
N GLN A 316 0.13 7.73 -2.69
CA GLN A 316 1.17 6.71 -2.74
C GLN A 316 1.89 6.71 -4.10
N GLU A 317 1.16 6.72 -5.21
CA GLU A 317 1.75 6.67 -6.56
C GLU A 317 2.55 7.95 -6.86
N LEU A 318 2.05 9.11 -6.43
CA LEU A 318 2.81 10.36 -6.47
C LEU A 318 4.10 10.26 -5.68
N TYR A 319 4.02 9.80 -4.43
CA TYR A 319 5.18 9.62 -3.57
C TYR A 319 6.21 8.70 -4.23
N ASP A 320 5.80 7.50 -4.66
CA ASP A 320 6.67 6.50 -5.26
C ASP A 320 7.34 7.03 -6.53
N PHE A 321 6.61 7.75 -7.39
CA PHE A 321 7.19 8.39 -8.57
C PHE A 321 8.23 9.46 -8.21
N THR A 322 7.93 10.35 -7.26
CA THR A 322 8.89 11.40 -6.88
C THR A 322 10.16 10.83 -6.24
N VAL A 323 10.06 9.68 -5.57
CA VAL A 323 11.20 9.01 -4.94
C VAL A 323 12.02 8.21 -5.94
N THR A 324 11.35 7.49 -6.85
CA THR A 324 12.02 6.54 -7.77
C THR A 324 12.36 7.15 -9.12
N ASN A 325 11.76 8.29 -9.49
CA ASN A 325 11.76 8.87 -10.84
C ASN A 325 11.30 7.87 -11.93
N MET A 326 10.65 6.77 -11.56
CA MET A 326 10.10 5.78 -12.47
C MET A 326 8.58 5.95 -12.54
N PRO A 327 7.99 6.10 -13.73
CA PRO A 327 6.54 6.04 -13.88
C PRO A 327 6.01 4.71 -13.34
N THR A 328 5.07 4.76 -12.42
CA THR A 328 4.34 3.56 -11.98
C THR A 328 3.33 3.16 -13.06
N ALA A 329 2.97 1.87 -13.13
CA ALA A 329 2.08 1.31 -14.16
C ALA A 329 0.71 2.03 -14.28
N SER A 330 0.28 2.76 -13.24
CA SER A 330 -0.97 3.54 -13.20
C SER A 330 -0.83 5.02 -13.50
N MET A 331 0.39 5.57 -13.59
CA MET A 331 0.61 7.01 -13.71
C MET A 331 1.38 7.36 -14.98
N ARG A 332 0.66 7.89 -15.98
CA ARG A 332 1.27 8.64 -17.08
C ARG A 332 1.23 10.11 -16.73
N VAL A 333 2.36 10.64 -16.26
CA VAL A 333 2.58 12.09 -16.20
C VAL A 333 2.82 12.53 -17.64
N ALA A 334 1.93 13.37 -18.18
CA ALA A 334 2.21 14.03 -19.45
C ALA A 334 3.54 14.79 -19.28
N SER A 335 4.48 14.55 -20.20
CA SER A 335 5.82 15.14 -20.14
C SER A 335 5.69 16.66 -19.95
N ILE A 336 6.27 17.18 -18.87
CA ILE A 336 6.25 18.59 -18.46
C ILE A 336 7.06 19.48 -19.45
N GLU A 337 7.54 18.93 -20.56
CA GLU A 337 8.28 19.63 -21.61
C GLU A 337 7.37 20.06 -22.78
N ASP A 338 6.15 20.47 -22.48
CA ASP A 338 5.28 21.14 -23.45
C ASP A 338 4.92 22.51 -22.89
N ASP A 339 5.52 23.58 -23.42
CA ASP A 339 5.29 25.00 -23.07
C ASP A 339 3.81 25.45 -23.22
N ARG A 340 2.92 24.53 -23.56
CA ARG A 340 1.48 24.71 -23.73
C ARG A 340 0.67 24.31 -22.49
N VAL A 341 1.27 23.60 -21.53
CA VAL A 341 0.58 23.23 -20.28
C VAL A 341 0.91 24.29 -19.23
N LYS A 342 -0.07 25.15 -18.90
CA LYS A 342 0.05 26.05 -17.75
C LYS A 342 0.17 25.19 -16.48
N ASP A 343 0.92 25.67 -15.48
CA ASP A 343 1.15 25.02 -14.18
C ASP A 343 -0.12 24.51 -13.45
N GLU A 344 -1.31 24.92 -13.92
CA GLU A 344 -2.62 24.63 -13.36
C GLU A 344 -3.28 23.34 -13.90
N GLU A 345 -2.76 22.68 -14.93
CA GLU A 345 -3.36 21.48 -15.53
C GLU A 345 -2.57 20.19 -15.22
N PHE A 346 -2.54 19.81 -13.95
CA PHE A 346 -2.10 18.49 -13.52
C PHE A 346 -3.21 17.46 -13.83
N VAL A 347 -3.13 16.77 -14.98
CA VAL A 347 -4.06 15.68 -15.32
C VAL A 347 -3.48 14.35 -14.84
N MET A 348 -3.99 13.85 -13.72
CA MET A 348 -3.65 12.52 -13.20
C MET A 348 -4.75 11.54 -13.57
N ALA A 349 -4.47 10.64 -14.51
CA ALA A 349 -5.39 9.56 -14.89
C ALA A 349 -4.99 8.26 -14.17
N ILE A 350 -5.80 7.80 -13.21
CA ILE A 350 -5.72 6.44 -12.66
C ILE A 350 -6.91 5.64 -13.19
N GLY A 351 -6.64 4.61 -14.01
CA GLY A 351 -7.63 3.70 -14.55
C GLY A 351 -7.11 2.26 -14.62
N LYS A 352 -8.01 1.27 -14.67
CA LYS A 352 -7.62 -0.11 -15.00
C LYS A 352 -7.11 -0.15 -16.45
N PHE A 353 -6.00 -0.86 -16.63
CA PHE A 353 -5.22 -0.99 -17.86
C PHE A 353 -6.04 -1.39 -19.10
N SER A 354 -7.17 -2.08 -18.92
CA SER A 354 -7.95 -2.65 -20.04
C SER A 354 -8.65 -1.61 -20.93
N ASP A 355 -9.17 -0.51 -20.37
CA ASP A 355 -10.04 0.40 -21.12
C ASP A 355 -9.32 1.68 -21.59
N TYR A 356 -8.24 2.05 -20.89
CA TYR A 356 -7.38 3.20 -21.25
C TYR A 356 -5.99 2.82 -21.78
N GLY A 357 -5.53 1.58 -21.57
CA GLY A 357 -4.22 1.10 -22.07
C GLY A 357 -4.13 1.18 -23.59
N LEU A 358 -5.23 0.91 -24.29
CA LEU A 358 -5.33 1.02 -25.75
C LEU A 358 -5.20 2.45 -26.25
N ARG A 359 -5.72 3.45 -25.52
CA ARG A 359 -5.46 4.88 -25.85
C ARG A 359 -4.03 5.29 -25.53
N GLY A 360 -3.41 4.64 -24.54
CA GLY A 360 -2.00 4.82 -24.24
C GLY A 360 -1.05 4.27 -25.32
N LEU A 361 -1.50 3.35 -26.17
CA LEU A 361 -0.70 2.83 -27.29
C LEU A 361 -0.44 3.88 -28.37
N HIS A 362 -1.32 4.88 -28.54
CA HIS A 362 -1.06 6.05 -29.38
C HIS A 362 0.15 6.89 -28.92
N GLY A 363 0.54 6.75 -27.65
CA GLY A 363 1.70 7.44 -27.07
C GLY A 363 3.00 6.61 -27.05
N LEU A 364 2.98 5.38 -27.56
CA LEU A 364 4.16 4.51 -27.60
C LEU A 364 5.23 5.12 -28.52
N LYS A 365 6.48 5.22 -28.06
CA LYS A 365 7.58 5.73 -28.89
C LYS A 365 8.22 4.60 -29.71
N ALA A 366 8.80 4.98 -30.84
CA ALA A 366 9.52 4.04 -31.71
C ALA A 366 10.60 3.26 -30.94
N ASP A 367 11.35 3.93 -30.06
CA ASP A 367 12.43 3.29 -29.30
C ASP A 367 11.93 2.16 -28.40
N GLU A 368 10.74 2.31 -27.83
CA GLU A 368 10.08 1.28 -27.03
C GLU A 368 9.62 0.12 -27.90
N TRP A 369 9.05 0.41 -29.08
CA TRP A 369 8.67 -0.61 -30.05
C TRP A 369 9.86 -1.47 -30.49
N TYR A 370 10.99 -0.83 -30.86
CA TYR A 370 12.22 -1.52 -31.27
C TYR A 370 12.82 -2.32 -30.11
N ARG A 371 12.88 -1.76 -28.91
CA ARG A 371 13.40 -2.42 -27.70
C ARG A 371 12.59 -3.68 -27.36
N ASN A 372 11.26 -3.59 -27.41
CA ASN A 372 10.36 -4.70 -27.08
C ASN A 372 10.47 -5.91 -28.02
N ILE A 373 10.96 -5.73 -29.25
CA ILE A 373 11.31 -6.86 -30.14
C ILE A 373 12.35 -7.78 -29.48
N VAL A 374 13.29 -7.18 -28.72
CA VAL A 374 14.43 -7.90 -28.12
C VAL A 374 14.14 -8.33 -26.68
N ILE A 375 13.70 -7.40 -25.81
CA ILE A 375 13.61 -7.66 -24.36
C ILE A 375 12.21 -8.02 -23.86
N GLN A 376 11.17 -7.81 -24.66
CA GLN A 376 9.78 -8.17 -24.33
C GLN A 376 9.25 -7.51 -23.04
N ASP A 377 9.52 -6.22 -22.87
CA ASP A 377 9.18 -5.42 -21.69
C ASP A 377 7.82 -4.69 -21.78
N ILE A 378 7.06 -4.90 -22.86
CA ILE A 378 5.72 -4.32 -23.04
C ILE A 378 4.65 -5.37 -22.75
N GLU A 379 3.81 -5.11 -21.74
CA GLU A 379 2.69 -5.96 -21.30
C GLU A 379 1.41 -5.80 -22.16
N PHE A 380 1.54 -5.75 -23.48
CA PHE A 380 0.41 -5.72 -24.42
C PHE A 380 0.49 -6.88 -25.41
N SER A 381 -0.67 -7.36 -25.88
CA SER A 381 -0.70 -8.39 -26.91
C SER A 381 -0.17 -7.85 -28.23
N ALA A 382 0.34 -8.73 -29.09
CA ALA A 382 0.74 -8.36 -30.44
C ALA A 382 -0.44 -7.74 -31.23
N ASP A 383 -1.65 -8.25 -31.02
CA ASP A 383 -2.88 -7.73 -31.61
C ASP A 383 -3.15 -6.28 -31.19
N ASP A 384 -2.95 -5.94 -29.92
CA ASP A 384 -3.12 -4.56 -29.43
C ASP A 384 -2.07 -3.62 -30.01
N LEU A 385 -0.80 -4.05 -30.06
CA LEU A 385 0.30 -3.26 -30.60
C LEU A 385 0.11 -2.95 -32.08
N LEU A 386 -0.24 -3.95 -32.88
CA LEU A 386 -0.50 -3.77 -34.31
C LEU A 386 -1.74 -2.92 -34.56
N LYS A 387 -2.77 -3.02 -33.73
CA LYS A 387 -4.04 -2.29 -33.93
C LYS A 387 -3.96 -0.82 -33.52
N TYR A 388 -3.27 -0.51 -32.42
CA TYR A 388 -3.39 0.81 -31.78
C TYR A 388 -2.10 1.64 -31.78
N ALA A 389 -0.92 1.04 -31.97
CA ALA A 389 0.34 1.78 -32.00
C ALA A 389 0.98 1.87 -33.41
N PHE A 390 0.72 0.90 -34.28
CA PHE A 390 1.34 0.81 -35.61
C PHE A 390 1.18 2.08 -36.45
N ASP A 391 -0.05 2.58 -36.60
CA ASP A 391 -0.38 3.71 -37.47
C ASP A 391 0.36 5.00 -37.12
N ASP A 392 0.58 5.25 -35.83
CA ASP A 392 1.30 6.44 -35.37
C ASP A 392 2.80 6.26 -35.55
N LEU A 393 3.32 5.08 -35.21
CA LEU A 393 4.74 4.77 -35.29
C LEU A 393 5.25 4.69 -36.72
N ILE A 394 4.49 4.12 -37.65
CA ILE A 394 4.92 3.96 -39.04
C ILE A 394 5.08 5.32 -39.73
N LYS A 395 4.18 6.27 -39.44
CA LYS A 395 4.23 7.65 -39.94
C LYS A 395 5.45 8.40 -39.39
N GLN A 396 5.76 8.22 -38.11
CA GLN A 396 6.91 8.85 -37.46
C GLN A 396 8.26 8.29 -37.94
N ASN A 397 8.30 7.03 -38.41
CA ASN A 397 9.52 6.35 -38.81
C ASN A 397 9.69 6.21 -40.33
N SER A 398 9.05 7.08 -41.12
CA SER A 398 9.18 7.12 -42.59
C SER A 398 8.94 5.76 -43.26
N GLY A 399 7.94 5.01 -42.77
CA GLY A 399 7.60 3.70 -43.33
C GLY A 399 8.58 2.58 -42.94
N ARG A 400 9.43 2.76 -41.93
CA ARG A 400 10.39 1.74 -41.47
C ARG A 400 10.15 1.34 -40.02
N LEU A 401 9.54 0.17 -39.83
CA LEU A 401 9.24 -0.38 -38.52
C LEU A 401 9.29 -1.92 -38.57
N PRO A 402 9.96 -2.60 -37.62
CA PRO A 402 9.96 -4.06 -37.54
C PRO A 402 8.59 -4.55 -37.09
N VAL A 403 7.97 -5.45 -37.84
CA VAL A 403 6.60 -5.93 -37.58
C VAL A 403 6.49 -7.45 -37.55
N ASN A 404 7.53 -8.19 -37.95
CA ASN A 404 7.43 -9.63 -38.17
C ASN A 404 7.21 -10.41 -36.87
N LYS A 405 7.86 -10.02 -35.76
CA LYS A 405 7.60 -10.61 -34.44
C LYS A 405 6.13 -10.53 -34.06
N TYR A 406 5.57 -9.33 -34.03
CA TYR A 406 4.18 -9.12 -33.60
C TYR A 406 3.21 -9.82 -34.55
N LEU A 407 3.46 -9.73 -35.85
CA LEU A 407 2.68 -10.45 -36.85
C LEU A 407 2.73 -11.98 -36.66
N SER A 408 3.82 -12.54 -36.15
CA SER A 408 3.93 -13.98 -35.86
C SER A 408 3.19 -14.41 -34.59
N GLU A 409 2.93 -13.48 -33.67
CA GLU A 409 2.25 -13.70 -32.39
C GLU A 409 0.77 -13.27 -32.43
N ALA A 410 0.37 -12.49 -33.43
CA ALA A 410 -0.97 -11.95 -33.59
C ALA A 410 -1.98 -13.03 -34.00
N THR A 411 -3.21 -12.89 -33.50
CA THR A 411 -4.35 -13.76 -33.82
C THR A 411 -5.33 -13.12 -34.80
N GLY A 412 -5.30 -11.80 -34.96
CA GLY A 412 -6.10 -11.02 -35.89
C GLY A 412 -5.46 -10.79 -37.26
N GLU A 413 -6.21 -10.12 -38.14
CA GLU A 413 -5.77 -9.76 -39.50
C GLU A 413 -5.32 -8.29 -39.57
N TYR A 414 -4.09 -8.07 -40.05
CA TYR A 414 -3.47 -6.73 -40.16
C TYR A 414 -2.87 -6.50 -41.55
N PRO A 415 -3.69 -6.26 -42.59
CA PRO A 415 -3.23 -6.20 -43.99
C PRO A 415 -2.11 -5.19 -44.24
N GLU A 416 -2.17 -3.99 -43.64
CA GLU A 416 -1.15 -2.95 -43.83
C GLU A 416 0.21 -3.34 -43.22
N CYS A 417 0.18 -4.03 -42.08
CA CYS A 417 1.38 -4.56 -41.44
C CYS A 417 1.98 -5.69 -42.27
N VAL A 418 1.14 -6.56 -42.86
CA VAL A 418 1.57 -7.64 -43.76
C VAL A 418 2.21 -7.06 -45.03
N GLU A 419 1.59 -6.07 -45.66
CA GLU A 419 2.14 -5.40 -46.85
C GLU A 419 3.49 -4.73 -46.54
N LEU A 420 3.63 -4.13 -45.34
CA LEU A 420 4.91 -3.59 -44.89
C LEU A 420 5.97 -4.68 -44.73
N ALA A 421 5.61 -5.81 -44.10
CA ALA A 421 6.51 -6.94 -43.88
C ALA A 421 7.01 -7.53 -45.21
N GLU A 422 6.14 -7.68 -46.21
CA GLU A 422 6.49 -8.20 -47.54
C GLU A 422 7.49 -7.29 -48.30
N LYS A 423 7.45 -5.98 -48.05
CA LYS A 423 8.41 -5.00 -48.60
C LYS A 423 9.75 -5.00 -47.87
N GLN A 424 9.80 -5.58 -46.67
CA GLN A 424 11.01 -5.68 -45.86
C GLN A 424 11.73 -7.00 -46.12
N ASN A 425 12.89 -6.91 -46.75
CA ASN A 425 13.83 -8.02 -46.89
C ASN A 425 15.22 -7.56 -46.45
N PHE A 426 16.15 -8.50 -46.30
CA PHE A 426 17.51 -8.19 -45.87
C PHE A 426 18.13 -7.06 -46.71
N ASP A 427 17.91 -7.11 -48.01
CA ASP A 427 18.42 -6.13 -48.96
C ASP A 427 17.77 -4.74 -48.85
N SER A 428 16.52 -4.62 -48.40
CA SER A 428 15.84 -3.32 -48.24
C SER A 428 16.11 -2.67 -46.88
N ILE A 429 16.53 -3.47 -45.88
CA ILE A 429 17.00 -3.02 -44.57
C ILE A 429 18.42 -2.42 -44.66
N ILE A 430 19.32 -3.03 -45.42
CA ILE A 430 20.70 -2.57 -45.60
C ILE A 430 20.78 -1.45 -46.65
N SER A 431 21.41 -0.33 -46.31
CA SER A 431 21.58 0.79 -47.25
C SER A 431 22.55 0.46 -48.39
N ALA A 432 22.32 1.04 -49.57
CA ALA A 432 23.20 0.85 -50.73
C ALA A 432 24.67 1.22 -50.43
N THR A 433 24.90 2.18 -49.53
CA THR A 433 26.24 2.57 -49.07
C THR A 433 26.91 1.45 -48.29
N ILE A 434 26.20 0.75 -47.41
CA ILE A 434 26.76 -0.37 -46.63
C ILE A 434 27.10 -1.54 -47.57
N LYS A 435 26.20 -1.86 -48.51
CA LYS A 435 26.45 -2.91 -49.51
C LYS A 435 27.70 -2.65 -50.35
N LYS A 436 27.89 -1.40 -50.81
CA LYS A 436 29.08 -1.02 -51.59
C LYS A 436 30.38 -1.03 -50.78
N ASN A 437 30.29 -0.93 -49.46
CA ASN A 437 31.44 -0.84 -48.56
C ASN A 437 31.67 -2.12 -47.74
N ARG A 438 31.20 -3.29 -48.20
CA ARG A 438 31.41 -4.59 -47.50
C ARG A 438 32.88 -4.91 -47.26
N ASN A 439 33.79 -4.37 -48.09
CA ASN A 439 35.22 -4.46 -47.88
C ASN A 439 35.70 -3.90 -46.52
N LYS A 440 34.90 -3.06 -45.84
CA LYS A 440 35.19 -2.58 -44.48
C LYS A 440 35.16 -3.67 -43.41
N LEU A 441 34.56 -4.83 -43.67
CA LEU A 441 34.61 -5.99 -42.77
C LEU A 441 36.03 -6.46 -42.50
N GLY A 442 36.96 -6.25 -43.45
CA GLY A 442 38.33 -6.70 -43.33
C GLY A 442 38.41 -8.22 -43.16
N VAL A 443 38.80 -8.66 -41.96
CA VAL A 443 38.97 -10.08 -41.60
C VAL A 443 37.77 -10.69 -40.88
N TYR A 444 36.77 -9.88 -40.53
CA TYR A 444 35.61 -10.34 -39.78
C TYR A 444 34.63 -11.12 -40.67
N LYS A 445 34.13 -12.25 -40.16
CA LYS A 445 33.23 -13.17 -40.88
C LYS A 445 31.93 -13.51 -40.15
N SER A 446 31.79 -13.17 -38.87
CA SER A 446 30.56 -13.46 -38.12
C SER A 446 30.22 -12.35 -37.12
N VAL A 447 28.97 -12.36 -36.65
CA VAL A 447 28.46 -11.41 -35.65
C VAL A 447 29.27 -11.50 -34.37
N LYS A 448 29.47 -12.72 -33.86
CA LYS A 448 30.25 -12.97 -32.64
C LYS A 448 31.69 -12.48 -32.75
N GLN A 449 32.35 -12.75 -33.89
CA GLN A 449 33.73 -12.31 -34.09
C GLN A 449 33.83 -10.78 -34.06
N ILE A 450 32.89 -10.06 -34.68
CA ILE A 450 32.88 -8.60 -34.64
C ILE A 450 32.65 -8.12 -33.21
N TRP A 451 31.66 -8.70 -32.52
CA TRP A 451 31.27 -8.25 -31.18
C TRP A 451 32.40 -8.46 -30.16
N GLU A 452 33.01 -9.64 -30.11
CA GLU A 452 34.10 -9.93 -29.16
C GLU A 452 35.31 -9.01 -29.33
N ASN A 453 35.59 -8.56 -30.55
CA ASN A 453 36.76 -7.71 -30.85
C ASN A 453 36.46 -6.21 -30.79
N GLU A 454 35.21 -5.78 -31.02
CA GLU A 454 34.87 -4.37 -31.22
C GLU A 454 33.82 -3.84 -30.22
N LYS A 455 33.27 -4.65 -29.29
CA LYS A 455 32.16 -4.25 -28.39
C LYS A 455 32.44 -3.03 -27.51
N MET A 456 33.70 -2.73 -27.20
CA MET A 456 34.10 -1.50 -26.49
C MET A 456 33.76 -0.22 -27.29
N PHE A 457 33.55 -0.34 -28.60
CA PHE A 457 33.17 0.72 -29.52
C PHE A 457 31.84 0.36 -30.22
N ILE A 458 30.73 0.44 -29.48
CA ILE A 458 29.37 0.05 -29.94
C ILE A 458 29.03 0.60 -31.33
N GLU A 459 29.34 1.86 -31.61
CA GLU A 459 29.07 2.49 -32.91
C GLU A 459 29.73 1.73 -34.07
N ARG A 460 31.00 1.33 -33.88
CA ARG A 460 31.80 0.62 -34.87
C ARG A 460 31.38 -0.84 -34.97
N ALA A 461 31.18 -1.53 -33.84
CA ALA A 461 30.73 -2.91 -33.81
C ALA A 461 29.39 -3.09 -34.54
N THR A 462 28.39 -2.28 -34.18
CA THR A 462 27.05 -2.33 -34.80
C THR A 462 27.07 -1.92 -36.28
N TYR A 463 27.95 -0.99 -36.67
CA TYR A 463 28.17 -0.65 -38.06
C TYR A 463 28.77 -1.81 -38.86
N LEU A 464 29.80 -2.48 -38.33
CA LEU A 464 30.46 -3.62 -38.99
C LEU A 464 29.52 -4.82 -39.13
N ILE A 465 28.72 -5.14 -38.10
CA ILE A 465 27.74 -6.23 -38.16
C ILE A 465 26.77 -6.00 -39.33
N ALA A 466 26.33 -4.76 -39.57
CA ALA A 466 25.46 -4.44 -40.70
C ALA A 466 26.09 -4.65 -42.09
N HIS A 467 27.42 -4.83 -42.19
CA HIS A 467 28.09 -5.12 -43.48
C HIS A 467 28.11 -6.61 -43.82
N LEU A 468 27.85 -7.50 -42.88
CA LEU A 468 27.79 -8.94 -43.14
C LEU A 468 26.72 -9.27 -44.20
N GLU A 469 26.94 -10.36 -44.93
CA GLU A 469 25.91 -10.91 -45.81
C GLU A 469 24.87 -11.68 -44.98
N GLU A 470 23.67 -11.89 -45.54
CA GLU A 470 22.59 -12.55 -44.81
C GLU A 470 23.01 -13.93 -44.28
N GLN A 471 23.74 -14.70 -45.10
CA GLN A 471 24.27 -16.02 -44.77
C GLN A 471 25.33 -16.03 -43.64
N ASP A 472 25.94 -14.87 -43.35
CA ASP A 472 26.99 -14.73 -42.34
C ASP A 472 26.45 -14.21 -40.99
N ILE A 473 25.14 -13.96 -40.90
CA ILE A 473 24.47 -13.47 -39.68
C ILE A 473 23.73 -14.63 -39.02
N ASP A 474 24.37 -15.21 -38.00
CA ASP A 474 23.71 -16.16 -37.11
C ASP A 474 22.69 -15.43 -36.21
N ILE A 475 21.45 -15.95 -36.17
CA ILE A 475 20.33 -15.34 -35.44
C ILE A 475 20.59 -15.34 -33.93
N GLN A 476 21.17 -16.42 -33.40
CA GLN A 476 21.43 -16.55 -31.97
C GLN A 476 22.57 -15.63 -31.53
N GLU A 477 23.61 -15.51 -32.34
CA GLU A 477 24.69 -14.54 -32.11
C GLU A 477 24.14 -13.10 -32.11
N LEU A 478 23.30 -12.74 -33.08
CA LEU A 478 22.69 -11.41 -33.16
C LEU A 478 21.74 -11.12 -31.99
N GLU A 479 20.94 -12.10 -31.56
CA GLU A 479 20.07 -11.98 -30.38
C GLU A 479 20.89 -11.68 -29.12
N ASN A 480 21.98 -12.42 -28.91
CA ASN A 480 22.84 -12.24 -27.73
C ASN A 480 23.49 -10.85 -27.73
N VAL A 481 23.97 -10.38 -28.88
CA VAL A 481 24.52 -9.01 -29.01
C VAL A 481 23.48 -7.95 -28.68
N LEU A 482 22.27 -8.08 -29.22
CA LEU A 482 21.20 -7.11 -28.95
C LEU A 482 20.80 -7.11 -27.47
N LYS A 483 20.74 -8.28 -26.81
CA LYS A 483 20.49 -8.38 -25.37
C LYS A 483 21.61 -7.74 -24.55
N GLU A 484 22.88 -8.03 -24.83
CA GLU A 484 24.03 -7.42 -24.12
C GLU A 484 24.04 -5.89 -24.26
N ILE A 485 23.64 -5.37 -25.44
CA ILE A 485 23.48 -3.91 -25.65
C ILE A 485 22.43 -3.31 -24.70
N PHE A 486 21.24 -3.92 -24.60
CA PHE A 486 20.16 -3.42 -23.75
C PHE A 486 20.37 -3.70 -22.25
N GLU A 487 21.14 -4.73 -21.89
CA GLU A 487 21.57 -4.98 -20.51
C GLU A 487 22.54 -3.91 -20.03
N HIS A 488 23.44 -3.43 -20.89
CA HIS A 488 24.36 -2.34 -20.56
C HIS A 488 23.69 -0.96 -20.54
N ASP A 489 22.81 -0.68 -21.50
CA ASP A 489 22.03 0.57 -21.57
C ASP A 489 20.63 0.32 -22.15
N VAL A 490 19.63 0.23 -21.27
CA VAL A 490 18.22 0.05 -21.66
C VAL A 490 17.69 1.20 -22.54
N ASN A 491 18.31 2.39 -22.44
CA ASN A 491 17.94 3.60 -23.17
C ASN A 491 18.90 3.91 -24.33
N VAL A 492 19.66 2.93 -24.80
CA VAL A 492 20.60 3.08 -25.93
C VAL A 492 19.93 3.70 -27.16
N LEU A 493 18.64 3.43 -27.39
CA LEU A 493 17.88 3.97 -28.50
C LEU A 493 17.42 5.42 -28.31
N GLN A 494 17.47 5.96 -27.09
CA GLN A 494 17.07 7.33 -26.78
C GLN A 494 18.29 8.24 -26.60
N ASN A 495 19.23 7.82 -25.74
CA ASN A 495 20.29 8.69 -25.20
C ASN A 495 21.62 8.59 -25.93
N SER A 496 21.80 7.59 -26.81
CA SER A 496 23.05 7.42 -27.55
C SER A 496 23.17 8.36 -28.76
N LYS A 497 24.40 8.47 -29.28
CA LYS A 497 24.71 9.20 -30.52
C LYS A 497 23.78 8.74 -31.67
N PRO A 498 23.35 9.65 -32.57
CA PRO A 498 22.48 9.31 -33.70
C PRO A 498 22.95 8.13 -34.55
N ALA A 499 24.27 7.99 -34.75
CA ALA A 499 24.86 6.87 -35.48
C ALA A 499 24.63 5.51 -34.79
N ILE A 500 24.82 5.45 -33.47
CA ILE A 500 24.56 4.25 -32.65
C ILE A 500 23.09 3.86 -32.76
N ARG A 501 22.18 4.81 -32.49
CA ARG A 501 20.73 4.57 -32.57
C ARG A 501 20.32 4.01 -33.93
N THR A 502 20.85 4.60 -35.01
CA THR A 502 20.57 4.16 -36.38
C THR A 502 21.08 2.73 -36.64
N ASN A 503 22.29 2.41 -36.18
CA ASN A 503 22.86 1.08 -36.39
C ASN A 503 22.14 0.02 -35.56
N VAL A 504 21.84 0.29 -34.29
CA VAL A 504 21.10 -0.64 -33.42
C VAL A 504 19.69 -0.88 -33.96
N ARG A 505 18.92 0.16 -34.35
CA ARG A 505 17.60 -0.03 -34.99
C ARG A 505 17.70 -0.89 -36.26
N ARG A 506 18.75 -0.71 -37.06
CA ARG A 506 18.98 -1.55 -38.25
C ARG A 506 19.22 -3.01 -37.88
N LEU A 507 20.05 -3.28 -36.88
CA LEU A 507 20.30 -4.65 -36.39
C LEU A 507 19.01 -5.29 -35.86
N ILE A 508 18.16 -4.53 -35.16
CA ILE A 508 16.85 -5.02 -34.70
C ILE A 508 15.94 -5.36 -35.89
N MET A 509 15.92 -4.55 -36.97
CA MET A 509 15.15 -4.91 -38.17
C MET A 509 15.68 -6.18 -38.86
N ILE A 510 17.01 -6.35 -38.92
CA ILE A 510 17.61 -7.58 -39.45
C ILE A 510 17.19 -8.78 -38.59
N TYR A 511 17.29 -8.66 -37.28
CA TYR A 511 16.90 -9.70 -36.33
C TYR A 511 15.42 -10.07 -36.44
N ASP A 512 14.54 -9.06 -36.52
CA ASP A 512 13.10 -9.24 -36.70
C ASP A 512 12.78 -10.02 -38.00
N TYR A 513 13.43 -9.62 -39.10
CA TYR A 513 13.29 -10.28 -40.40
C TYR A 513 13.80 -11.73 -40.38
N LEU A 514 15.01 -11.97 -39.88
CA LEU A 514 15.62 -13.30 -39.90
C LEU A 514 14.88 -14.30 -38.99
N LYS A 515 14.41 -13.85 -37.82
CA LYS A 515 13.78 -14.73 -36.83
C LYS A 515 12.31 -15.03 -37.16
N TRP A 516 11.57 -14.07 -37.71
CA TRP A 516 10.13 -14.20 -37.95
C TRP A 516 9.68 -13.97 -39.40
N GLY A 517 10.40 -13.17 -40.18
CA GLY A 517 10.03 -12.81 -41.57
C GLY A 517 10.21 -13.95 -42.59
N ASN A 518 11.31 -14.71 -42.51
CA ASN A 518 11.61 -15.79 -43.47
C ASN A 518 10.61 -16.94 -43.48
N LYS A 519 9.78 -17.08 -42.42
CA LYS A 519 8.74 -18.13 -42.34
C LYS A 519 7.48 -17.82 -43.15
N ARG A 520 7.33 -16.60 -43.68
CA ARG A 520 6.12 -16.15 -44.41
C ARG A 520 6.26 -16.16 -45.94
N THR A 521 7.48 -16.15 -46.44
CA THR A 521 7.80 -16.21 -47.88
C THR A 521 7.99 -17.63 -48.40
N SER A 522 7.71 -18.65 -47.57
CA SER A 522 7.82 -20.09 -47.90
C SER A 522 6.49 -20.69 -48.30
#